data_AF-A0A6A5A9D5-F1
#
_entry.id   AF-A0A6A5A9D5-F1
#
_cell.length_a   1.000
_cell.length_b   1.000
_cell.length_c   1.000
_cell.angle_alpha   90.00
_cell.angle_beta   90.00
_cell.angle_gamma   90.00
#
_symmetry.space_group_name_H-M   'P 1'
#
loop_
_entity.id
_entity.type
_entity.pdbx_description
1 polymer ?
#
loop_
_entity_poly.entity_id
_entity_poly.type
_entity_poly.pdbx_seq_one_letter_code
_entity_poly.pdbx_strand_id
1 'polypeptide(L)'
;MAAGRSRRHWLGSPCGTAVLWRLGIQYYSFDDGANFVENPMIQALTLPNIVAMATTVKINVYEPLSWLLKAFVHGLVGMQSKYVRMVSVLVHWTACGILGCATHRLLAPSFPDRASVAIAASLSAILFAIHPVHIEVLMWPSAQPYPLAMLFTSIMFLAHL
;
A
#
# COMPACT_ATOMS: atom_id res chain seq x y z
N MET A 1 -47.64 8.53 -9.89
CA MET A 1 -47.27 7.92 -8.59
C MET A 1 -45.77 7.72 -8.56
N ALA A 2 -45.13 8.31 -7.55
CA ALA A 2 -43.70 8.51 -7.46
C ALA A 2 -42.96 7.32 -6.84
N ALA A 3 -41.72 7.09 -7.26
CA ALA A 3 -40.69 6.51 -6.39
C ALA A 3 -39.33 7.08 -6.84
N GLY A 4 -38.87 8.10 -6.12
CA GLY A 4 -37.64 8.83 -6.39
C GLY A 4 -36.39 7.98 -6.19
N ARG A 5 -35.59 7.85 -7.25
CA ARG A 5 -34.21 7.36 -7.15
C ARG A 5 -33.36 8.51 -6.60
N SER A 6 -33.05 8.45 -5.32
CA SER A 6 -32.16 9.37 -4.61
C SER A 6 -30.81 9.45 -5.34
N ARG A 7 -30.58 10.58 -6.02
CA ARG A 7 -29.28 11.01 -6.50
C ARG A 7 -28.50 11.47 -5.28
N ARG A 8 -27.63 10.63 -4.73
CA ARG A 8 -26.71 11.07 -3.68
C ARG A 8 -25.72 12.05 -4.30
N HIS A 9 -25.77 13.27 -3.79
CA HIS A 9 -25.01 14.42 -4.25
C HIS A 9 -23.51 14.18 -4.12
N TRP A 10 -22.80 14.51 -5.19
CA TRP A 10 -21.36 14.62 -5.30
C TRP A 10 -20.88 15.90 -4.62
N LEU A 11 -20.05 15.78 -3.59
CA LEU A 11 -19.19 16.87 -3.12
C LEU A 11 -17.84 16.24 -2.76
N GLY A 12 -16.87 16.41 -3.65
CA GLY A 12 -15.47 16.26 -3.29
C GLY A 12 -15.08 17.40 -2.36
N SER A 13 -14.48 17.06 -1.22
CA SER A 13 -13.79 18.03 -0.38
C SER A 13 -12.39 17.50 -0.08
N PRO A 14 -11.32 18.24 -0.44
CA PRO A 14 -9.97 17.96 0.00
C PRO A 14 -9.76 18.52 1.41
N CYS A 15 -8.80 17.95 2.13
CA CYS A 15 -8.27 18.40 3.44
C CYS A 15 -9.03 17.93 4.69
N GLY A 16 -8.44 16.96 5.40
CA GLY A 16 -8.80 16.63 6.78
C GLY A 16 -8.73 15.14 7.15
N THR A 17 -7.65 14.42 6.81
CA THR A 17 -7.58 12.95 6.95
C THR A 17 -7.33 12.42 8.38
N ALA A 18 -7.14 13.27 9.39
CA ALA A 18 -6.77 12.80 10.73
C ALA A 18 -7.94 12.45 11.68
N VAL A 19 -9.16 12.94 11.44
CA VAL A 19 -10.30 12.80 12.40
C VAL A 19 -11.21 11.59 12.09
N LEU A 20 -11.02 10.93 10.95
CA LEU A 20 -12.07 10.10 10.34
C LEU A 20 -12.02 8.60 10.65
N TRP A 21 -11.02 8.10 11.39
CA TRP A 21 -10.96 6.67 11.78
C TRP A 21 -12.16 6.22 12.62
N ARG A 22 -12.83 7.14 13.33
CA ARG A 22 -13.83 6.82 14.35
C ARG A 22 -15.25 6.56 13.82
N LEU A 23 -15.52 6.77 12.52
CA LEU A 23 -16.90 6.80 11.99
C LEU A 23 -17.27 5.67 11.02
N GLY A 24 -16.37 4.72 10.71
CA GLY A 24 -16.72 3.57 9.85
C GLY A 24 -17.19 3.95 8.44
N ILE A 25 -16.91 5.17 7.97
CA ILE A 25 -17.37 5.65 6.67
C ILE A 25 -16.43 5.13 5.58
N GLN A 26 -16.91 4.21 4.75
CA GLN A 26 -16.22 3.80 3.53
C GLN A 26 -16.51 4.81 2.42
N TYR A 27 -15.70 5.86 2.31
CA TYR A 27 -15.67 6.67 1.09
C TYR A 27 -14.81 5.97 0.05
N TYR A 28 -15.42 5.64 -1.08
CA TYR A 28 -14.71 5.35 -2.33
C TYR A 28 -14.10 6.66 -2.82
N SER A 29 -12.77 6.78 -2.80
CA SER A 29 -12.07 7.95 -3.33
C SER A 29 -11.55 7.64 -4.74
N PHE A 30 -11.60 8.61 -5.65
CA PHE A 30 -10.96 8.56 -6.97
C PHE A 30 -11.08 7.20 -7.70
N ASP A 31 -10.01 6.42 -7.72
CA ASP A 31 -9.84 5.17 -8.45
C ASP A 31 -10.16 3.92 -7.62
N ASP A 32 -10.50 4.07 -6.34
CA ASP A 32 -10.82 2.94 -5.46
C ASP A 32 -11.95 2.08 -6.05
N GLY A 33 -12.99 2.72 -6.63
CA GLY A 33 -14.17 2.02 -7.15
C GLY A 33 -13.80 1.03 -8.23
N ALA A 34 -13.05 1.53 -9.19
CA ALA A 34 -12.51 0.78 -10.30
C ALA A 34 -11.47 -0.26 -9.83
N ASN A 35 -10.67 0.02 -8.79
CA ASN A 35 -9.67 -0.91 -8.27
C ASN A 35 -10.25 -2.08 -7.46
N PHE A 36 -11.33 -1.84 -6.71
CA PHE A 36 -11.84 -2.79 -5.71
C PHE A 36 -13.23 -3.34 -6.02
N VAL A 37 -14.26 -2.50 -6.13
CA VAL A 37 -15.66 -2.98 -6.30
C VAL A 37 -15.96 -3.40 -7.73
N GLU A 38 -15.53 -2.61 -8.71
CA GLU A 38 -15.80 -2.87 -10.14
C GLU A 38 -14.75 -3.80 -10.76
N ASN A 39 -13.86 -4.35 -9.93
CA ASN A 39 -12.75 -5.15 -10.39
C ASN A 39 -13.04 -6.65 -10.22
N PRO A 40 -13.48 -7.36 -11.27
CA PRO A 40 -13.87 -8.76 -11.16
C PRO A 40 -12.68 -9.66 -10.81
N MET A 41 -11.45 -9.30 -11.23
CA MET A 41 -10.29 -10.17 -11.02
C MET A 41 -9.92 -10.31 -9.55
N ILE A 42 -10.19 -9.31 -8.70
CA ILE A 42 -9.84 -9.41 -7.27
C ILE A 42 -10.95 -10.03 -6.41
N GLN A 43 -12.11 -10.36 -6.99
CA GLN A 43 -13.26 -10.86 -6.21
C GLN A 43 -13.05 -12.30 -5.72
N ALA A 44 -12.18 -13.08 -6.37
CA ALA A 44 -11.87 -14.45 -5.97
C ALA A 44 -10.46 -14.86 -6.43
N LEU A 45 -9.80 -15.73 -5.67
CA LEU A 45 -8.51 -16.33 -6.04
C LEU A 45 -8.73 -17.60 -6.89
N THR A 46 -9.21 -17.42 -8.12
CA THR A 46 -9.32 -18.51 -9.11
C THR A 46 -8.19 -18.40 -10.13
N LEU A 47 -7.83 -19.51 -10.78
CA LEU A 47 -6.81 -19.50 -11.84
C LEU A 47 -7.13 -18.49 -12.96
N PRO A 48 -8.37 -18.40 -13.50
CA PRO A 48 -8.73 -17.39 -14.49
C PRO A 48 -8.49 -15.94 -14.00
N ASN A 49 -8.80 -15.67 -12.73
CA ASN A 49 -8.59 -14.35 -12.14
C ASN A 49 -7.09 -14.03 -11.98
N ILE A 50 -6.27 -15.00 -11.57
CA ILE A 50 -4.82 -14.82 -11.46
C ILE A 50 -4.19 -14.57 -12.83
N VAL A 51 -4.61 -15.31 -13.87
CA VAL A 51 -4.18 -15.05 -15.25
C VAL A 51 -4.61 -13.65 -15.67
N ALA A 52 -5.85 -13.25 -15.39
CA ALA A 52 -6.33 -11.90 -15.70
C ALA A 52 -5.50 -10.81 -15.02
N MET A 53 -5.11 -10.99 -13.75
CA MET A 53 -4.20 -10.07 -13.07
C MET A 53 -2.85 -9.96 -13.77
N ALA A 54 -2.30 -11.07 -14.27
CA ALA A 54 -0.99 -11.12 -14.92
C ALA A 54 -0.99 -10.56 -16.35
N THR A 55 -2.14 -10.45 -17.02
CA THR A 55 -2.20 -10.07 -18.44
C THR A 55 -2.98 -8.79 -18.72
N THR A 56 -3.67 -8.23 -17.73
CA THR A 56 -4.56 -7.07 -17.93
C THR A 56 -3.87 -5.77 -17.55
N VAL A 57 -4.21 -4.68 -18.23
CA VAL A 57 -3.97 -3.31 -17.78
C VAL A 57 -5.31 -2.72 -17.36
N LYS A 58 -5.42 -2.20 -16.14
CA LYS A 58 -6.67 -1.62 -15.63
C LYS A 58 -6.39 -0.20 -15.14
N ILE A 59 -7.27 0.75 -15.49
CA ILE A 59 -7.09 2.18 -15.20
C ILE A 59 -5.74 2.71 -15.70
N ASN A 60 -5.28 2.24 -16.87
CA ASN A 60 -3.95 2.56 -17.42
C ASN A 60 -2.77 2.20 -16.52
N VAL A 61 -2.94 1.26 -15.57
CA VAL A 61 -1.89 0.76 -14.69
C VAL A 61 -1.77 -0.76 -14.86
N TYR A 62 -0.52 -1.24 -14.89
CA TYR A 62 -0.16 -2.66 -14.82
C TYR A 62 0.45 -2.95 -13.45
N GLU A 63 -0.31 -3.63 -12.58
CA GLU A 63 0.08 -3.88 -11.20
C GLU A 63 -0.32 -5.30 -10.71
N PRO A 64 0.11 -6.37 -11.42
CA PRO A 64 -0.34 -7.74 -11.17
C PRO A 64 -0.17 -8.20 -9.72
N LEU A 65 0.97 -7.88 -9.10
CA LEU A 65 1.26 -8.24 -7.72
C LEU A 65 0.40 -7.47 -6.72
N SER A 66 0.06 -6.21 -7.03
CA SER A 66 -0.86 -5.47 -6.17
C SER A 66 -2.27 -6.05 -6.28
N TRP A 67 -2.76 -6.40 -7.48
CA TRP A 67 -4.07 -7.04 -7.60
C TRP A 67 -4.13 -8.40 -6.91
N LEU A 68 -3.06 -9.19 -6.98
CA LEU A 68 -2.95 -10.44 -6.24
C LEU A 68 -3.03 -10.22 -4.73
N LEU A 69 -2.31 -9.22 -4.20
CA LEU A 69 -2.35 -8.84 -2.79
C LEU A 69 -3.75 -8.35 -2.38
N LYS A 70 -4.38 -7.48 -3.19
CA LYS A 70 -5.75 -7.00 -2.99
C LYS A 70 -6.73 -8.18 -2.92
N ALA A 71 -6.63 -9.13 -3.85
CA ALA A 71 -7.47 -10.33 -3.91
C ALA A 71 -7.25 -11.28 -2.72
N PHE A 72 -6.00 -11.43 -2.26
CA PHE A 72 -5.68 -12.22 -1.08
C PHE A 72 -6.29 -11.63 0.19
N VAL A 73 -6.12 -10.32 0.41
CA VAL A 73 -6.75 -9.62 1.53
C VAL A 73 -8.27 -9.74 1.44
N HIS A 74 -8.83 -9.51 0.25
CA HIS A 74 -10.27 -9.63 0.03
C HIS A 74 -10.79 -11.04 0.37
N GLY A 75 -10.09 -12.10 -0.04
CA GLY A 75 -10.48 -13.49 0.24
C GLY A 75 -10.43 -13.85 1.73
N LEU A 76 -9.54 -13.23 2.51
CA LEU A 76 -9.40 -13.52 3.95
C LEU A 76 -10.41 -12.77 4.83
N VAL A 77 -10.70 -11.50 4.51
CA VAL A 77 -11.44 -10.61 5.42
C VAL A 77 -12.60 -9.86 4.75
N GLY A 78 -12.89 -10.16 3.48
CA GLY A 78 -13.91 -9.47 2.70
C GLY A 78 -13.51 -8.06 2.27
N MET A 79 -14.43 -7.35 1.60
CA MET A 79 -14.14 -6.06 0.95
C MET A 79 -14.15 -4.92 1.96
N GLN A 80 -13.05 -4.77 2.70
CA GLN A 80 -12.93 -3.85 3.83
C GLN A 80 -11.63 -3.04 3.72
N SER A 81 -11.78 -1.74 3.41
CA SER A 81 -10.63 -0.85 3.14
C SER A 81 -9.64 -0.74 4.30
N LYS A 82 -10.10 -0.94 5.54
CA LYS A 82 -9.25 -0.92 6.74
C LYS A 82 -8.14 -1.98 6.67
N TYR A 83 -8.45 -3.19 6.21
CA TYR A 83 -7.47 -4.29 6.18
C TYR A 83 -6.50 -4.15 5.02
N VAL A 84 -6.95 -3.60 3.89
CA VAL A 84 -6.08 -3.24 2.77
C VAL A 84 -5.01 -2.24 3.24
N ARG A 85 -5.41 -1.17 3.94
CA ARG A 85 -4.46 -0.20 4.52
C ARG A 85 -3.53 -0.82 5.56
N MET A 86 -4.05 -1.66 6.46
CA MET A 86 -3.21 -2.36 7.45
C MET A 86 -2.13 -3.19 6.78
N VAL A 87 -2.47 -3.93 5.72
CA VAL A 87 -1.52 -4.74 4.96
C VAL A 87 -0.50 -3.86 4.26
N SER A 88 -0.91 -2.75 3.64
CA SER A 88 0.01 -1.76 3.05
C SER A 88 1.00 -1.21 4.08
N VAL A 89 0.54 -0.90 5.30
CA VAL A 89 1.40 -0.46 6.41
C VAL A 89 2.39 -1.56 6.81
N LEU A 90 1.95 -2.81 6.94
CA LEU A 90 2.85 -3.92 7.29
C LEU A 90 3.94 -4.14 6.23
N VAL A 91 3.57 -4.08 4.94
CA VAL A 91 4.52 -4.19 3.83
C VAL A 91 5.54 -3.03 3.86
N HIS A 92 5.07 -1.79 4.08
CA HIS A 92 5.94 -0.61 4.19
C HIS A 92 6.92 -0.69 5.35
N TRP A 93 6.45 -1.07 6.54
CA TRP A 93 7.30 -1.21 7.72
C TRP A 93 8.35 -2.31 7.53
N THR A 94 7.98 -3.40 6.87
CA THR A 94 8.92 -4.46 6.47
C THR A 94 9.97 -3.91 5.52
N ALA A 95 9.56 -3.15 4.50
CA ALA A 95 10.47 -2.50 3.55
C ALA A 95 11.44 -1.53 4.24
N CYS A 96 10.98 -0.77 5.24
CA CYS A 96 11.80 0.15 6.04
C CYS A 96 12.81 -0.59 6.91
N GLY A 97 12.42 -1.71 7.53
CA GLY A 97 13.34 -2.55 8.31
C GLY A 97 14.48 -3.10 7.45
N ILE A 98 14.14 -3.60 6.26
CA ILE A 98 15.13 -4.10 5.28
C ILE A 98 16.04 -2.96 4.80
N LEU A 99 15.49 -1.77 4.56
CA LEU A 99 16.28 -0.58 4.25
C LEU A 99 17.26 -0.24 5.37
N GLY A 100 16.85 -0.30 6.64
CA GLY A 100 17.74 -0.13 7.79
C GLY A 100 18.89 -1.14 7.80
N CYS A 101 18.60 -2.41 7.54
CA CYS A 101 19.62 -3.46 7.39
C CYS A 101 20.58 -3.14 6.24
N ALA A 102 20.07 -2.67 5.10
CA ALA A 102 20.88 -2.29 3.95
C ALA A 102 21.79 -1.10 4.27
N THR A 103 21.25 -0.06 4.91
CA THR A 103 22.02 1.11 5.37
C THR A 103 23.13 0.70 6.33
N HIS A 104 22.85 -0.19 7.29
CA HIS A 104 23.88 -0.71 8.20
C HIS A 104 24.98 -1.43 7.42
N ARG A 105 24.61 -2.32 6.49
CA ARG A 105 25.56 -3.09 5.67
C ARG A 105 26.42 -2.19 4.77
N LEU A 106 25.83 -1.13 4.23
CA LEU A 106 26.53 -0.13 3.42
C LEU A 106 27.55 0.68 4.23
N LEU A 107 27.18 1.12 5.44
CA LEU A 107 28.01 2.01 6.25
C LEU A 107 29.06 1.28 7.07
N ALA A 108 28.81 0.04 7.48
CA ALA A 108 29.70 -0.72 8.36
C ALA A 108 31.16 -0.81 7.86
N PRO A 109 31.47 -0.97 6.56
CA PRO A 109 32.86 -1.02 6.09
C PRO A 109 33.59 0.33 6.20
N SER A 110 32.86 1.45 6.10
CA SER A 110 33.44 2.80 6.00
C SER A 110 33.64 3.49 7.35
N PHE A 111 32.96 3.03 8.40
CA PHE A 111 32.97 3.68 9.71
C PHE A 111 33.35 2.68 10.82
N PRO A 112 34.37 3.00 11.64
CA PRO A 112 34.82 2.11 12.71
C PRO A 112 33.87 2.07 13.91
N ASP A 113 33.14 3.16 14.19
CA ASP A 113 32.18 3.22 15.29
C ASP A 113 30.87 2.51 14.94
N ARG A 114 30.74 1.27 15.43
CA ARG A 114 29.58 0.41 15.20
C ARG A 114 28.30 0.97 15.83
N ALA A 115 28.40 1.69 16.95
CA ALA A 115 27.24 2.24 17.63
C ALA A 115 26.62 3.38 16.80
N SER A 116 27.44 4.30 16.31
CA SER A 116 26.97 5.38 15.42
C SER A 116 26.38 4.83 14.11
N VAL A 117 26.96 3.78 13.53
CA VAL A 117 26.40 3.13 12.33
C VAL A 117 25.03 2.52 12.61
N ALA A 118 24.86 1.82 13.72
CA ALA A 118 23.57 1.24 14.11
C ALA A 118 22.50 2.32 14.36
N ILE A 119 22.87 3.43 15.01
CA ILE A 119 21.97 4.57 15.24
C ILE A 119 21.58 5.22 13.91
N ALA A 120 22.55 5.51 13.03
CA ALA A 120 22.29 6.12 11.73
C ALA A 120 21.38 5.23 10.85
N ALA A 121 21.64 3.92 10.81
CA ALA A 121 20.80 2.96 10.10
C ALA A 121 19.37 2.94 10.64
N SER A 122 19.20 2.91 11.96
CA SER A 122 17.88 2.92 12.62
C SER A 122 17.14 4.23 12.37
N LEU A 123 17.82 5.38 12.49
CA LEU A 123 17.25 6.68 12.19
C LEU A 123 16.81 6.79 10.73
N SER A 124 17.62 6.30 9.79
CA SER A 124 17.25 6.31 8.37
C SER A 124 15.96 5.55 8.11
N ALA A 125 15.80 4.36 8.72
CA ALA A 125 14.60 3.54 8.57
C ALA A 125 13.37 4.19 9.21
N ILE A 126 13.51 4.76 10.42
CA ILE A 126 12.40 5.41 11.14
C ILE A 126 11.95 6.68 10.43
N LEU A 127 12.89 7.56 10.05
CA LEU A 127 12.58 8.80 9.34
C LEU A 127 11.88 8.52 8.01
N PHE A 128 12.34 7.50 7.28
CA PHE A 128 11.66 7.05 6.07
C PHE A 128 10.27 6.49 6.39
N ALA A 129 10.13 5.66 7.43
CA ALA A 129 8.85 5.03 7.78
C ALA A 129 7.75 6.06 8.09
N ILE A 130 8.09 7.15 8.77
CA ILE A 130 7.12 8.18 9.23
C ILE A 130 6.99 9.37 8.27
N HIS A 131 7.77 9.41 7.19
CA HIS A 131 7.77 10.56 6.29
C HIS A 131 6.37 10.79 5.70
N PRO A 132 5.81 12.03 5.75
CA PRO A 132 4.41 12.29 5.38
C PRO A 132 4.05 11.81 3.96
N VAL A 133 4.97 11.95 3.00
CA VAL A 133 4.77 11.51 1.60
C VAL A 133 4.48 10.01 1.48
N HIS A 134 5.04 9.18 2.38
CA HIS A 134 4.79 7.75 2.36
C HIS A 134 3.50 7.42 3.10
N ILE A 135 3.23 8.09 4.23
CA ILE A 135 1.99 7.89 4.99
C ILE A 135 0.75 8.22 4.15
N GLU A 136 0.78 9.27 3.34
CA GLU A 136 -0.30 9.61 2.41
C GLU A 136 -0.65 8.43 1.49
N VAL A 137 0.38 7.82 0.89
CA VAL A 137 0.25 6.65 0.01
C VAL A 137 -0.34 5.45 0.76
N LEU A 138 0.04 5.22 2.03
CA LEU A 138 -0.51 4.11 2.83
C LEU A 138 -1.99 4.30 3.18
N MET A 139 -2.46 5.55 3.25
CA MET A 139 -3.85 5.86 3.54
C MET A 139 -4.76 5.73 2.32
N TRP A 140 -4.19 5.71 1.12
CA TRP A 140 -4.93 5.48 -0.13
C TRP A 140 -4.94 3.99 -0.50
N PRO A 141 -6.08 3.28 -0.38
CA PRO A 141 -6.12 1.83 -0.60
C PRO A 141 -5.66 1.38 -2.00
N SER A 142 -5.99 2.13 -3.05
CA SER A 142 -5.57 1.82 -4.42
C SER A 142 -4.07 1.97 -4.64
N ALA A 143 -3.40 2.77 -3.83
CA ALA A 143 -1.96 3.02 -3.88
C ALA A 143 -1.12 1.90 -3.22
N GLN A 144 -1.70 0.72 -2.99
CA GLN A 144 -0.99 -0.48 -2.53
C GLN A 144 0.19 -0.97 -3.42
N PRO A 145 0.34 -0.68 -4.73
CA PRO A 145 1.56 -1.09 -5.46
C PRO A 145 2.83 -0.40 -4.97
N TYR A 146 2.76 0.83 -4.44
CA TYR A 146 3.94 1.58 -4.00
C TYR A 146 4.70 0.94 -2.82
N PRO A 147 4.05 0.51 -1.70
CA PRO A 147 4.77 -0.19 -0.64
C PRO A 147 5.35 -1.53 -1.10
N LEU A 148 4.71 -2.23 -2.06
CA LEU A 148 5.28 -3.44 -2.68
C LEU A 148 6.54 -3.12 -3.48
N ALA A 149 6.52 -2.08 -4.31
CA ALA A 149 7.68 -1.65 -5.08
C ALA A 149 8.85 -1.27 -4.15
N MET A 150 8.56 -0.56 -3.05
CA MET A 150 9.56 -0.24 -2.04
C MET A 150 10.14 -1.50 -1.39
N LEU A 151 9.30 -2.47 -1.00
CA LEU A 151 9.76 -3.73 -0.40
C LEU A 151 10.76 -4.45 -1.32
N PHE A 152 10.41 -4.65 -2.58
CA PHE A 152 11.29 -5.31 -3.54
C PHE A 152 12.57 -4.52 -3.82
N THR A 153 12.48 -3.19 -3.85
CA THR A 153 13.65 -2.31 -4.01
C THR A 153 14.60 -2.43 -2.82
N SER A 154 14.09 -2.40 -1.58
CA SER A 154 14.89 -2.59 -0.37
C SER A 154 15.54 -3.97 -0.33
N ILE A 155 14.81 -5.03 -0.71
CA ILE A 155 15.34 -6.40 -0.79
C ILE A 155 16.48 -6.47 -1.81
N MET A 156 16.25 -5.95 -3.02
CA MET A 156 17.25 -5.92 -4.09
C MET A 156 18.50 -5.18 -3.62
N PHE A 157 18.33 -4.01 -3.00
CA PHE A 157 19.45 -3.21 -2.52
C PHE A 157 20.25 -3.95 -1.45
N LEU A 158 19.59 -4.54 -0.44
CA LEU A 158 20.25 -5.33 0.60
C LEU A 158 21.01 -6.55 0.02
N ALA A 159 20.42 -7.21 -0.97
CA ALA A 159 21.01 -8.40 -1.61
C ALA A 159 22.20 -8.04 -2.53
N HIS A 160 22.25 -6.82 -3.05
CA HIS A 160 23.34 -6.34 -3.90
C HIS A 160 24.59 -5.91 -3.11
N LEU A 161 24.40 -5.29 -1.94
CA LEU A 161 25.48 -5.04 -0.96
C LEU A 161 26.07 -6.36 -0.46
#